data_AF-A0A641RM55-F1
#
_entry.id   AF-A0A641RM55-F1
#
_cell.length_a   1.000
_cell.length_b   1.000
_cell.length_c   1.000
_cell.angle_alpha   90.00
_cell.angle_beta   90.00
_cell.angle_gamma   90.00
#
_symmetry.space_group_name_H-M   'P 1'
#
loop_
_entity.id
_entity.type
_entity.pdbx_description
1 polymer ?
#
loop_
_entity_poly.entity_id
_entity_poly.type
_entity_poly.pdbx_seq_one_letter_code
_entity_poly.pdbx_strand_id
1 'polypeptide(L)'
;MKKINFRKTLFAAVLLFQLNAIAAFGQTVVKGSVKDNTGKPISGVVVTDGAHFNTTDAEGNYVLNTDPTRYPMVYISTPAAYELPSKEGVADGFYQYLDAGKSENQYD
;
A
#
# COMPACT_ATOMS: atom_id res chain seq x y z
N MET A 1 -34.21 -38.72 17.07
CA MET A 1 -33.64 -37.35 17.11
C MET A 1 -32.14 -37.44 17.31
N LYS A 2 -31.30 -37.03 16.34
CA LYS A 2 -29.82 -37.10 16.46
C LYS A 2 -29.34 -36.03 17.46
N LYS A 3 -28.71 -36.44 18.56
CA LYS A 3 -28.07 -35.51 19.51
C LYS A 3 -26.83 -34.92 18.85
N ILE A 4 -26.90 -33.64 18.49
CA ILE A 4 -25.75 -32.90 17.96
C ILE A 4 -24.78 -32.67 19.12
N ASN A 5 -23.55 -33.17 18.96
CA ASN A 5 -22.51 -33.03 19.97
C ASN A 5 -21.92 -31.61 19.90
N PHE A 6 -22.55 -30.68 20.60
CA PHE A 6 -22.24 -29.24 20.60
C PHE A 6 -20.74 -28.93 20.75
N ARG A 7 -20.01 -29.72 21.55
CA ARG A 7 -18.55 -29.58 21.70
C ARG A 7 -17.81 -29.81 20.37
N LYS A 8 -18.17 -30.85 19.61
CA LYS A 8 -17.55 -31.15 18.30
C LYS A 8 -17.93 -30.11 17.24
N THR A 9 -19.16 -29.60 17.29
CA THR A 9 -19.62 -28.54 16.39
C THR A 9 -18.93 -27.21 16.68
N LEU A 10 -18.71 -26.89 17.96
CA LEU A 10 -17.99 -25.68 18.39
C LEU A 10 -16.51 -25.74 18.00
N PHE A 11 -15.85 -26.89 18.17
CA PHE A 11 -14.46 -27.08 17.71
C PHE A 11 -14.34 -26.94 16.18
N ALA A 12 -15.26 -27.52 15.40
CA ALA A 12 -15.25 -27.38 13.95
C ALA A 12 -15.49 -25.93 13.50
N ALA A 13 -16.38 -25.20 14.17
CA ALA A 13 -16.65 -23.79 13.89
C ALA A 13 -15.44 -22.88 14.19
N VAL A 14 -14.73 -23.12 15.30
CA VAL A 14 -13.48 -22.38 15.62
C VAL A 14 -12.38 -22.68 14.60
N LEU A 15 -12.23 -23.94 14.17
CA LEU A 15 -11.23 -24.32 13.17
C LEU A 15 -11.51 -23.69 11.79
N LEU A 16 -12.78 -23.58 11.39
CA LEU A 16 -13.21 -22.88 10.18
C LEU A 16 -13.00 -21.36 10.26
N PHE A 17 -13.12 -20.77 11.45
CA PHE A 17 -12.86 -19.34 11.67
C PHE A 17 -11.35 -19.00 11.57
N GLN A 18 -10.48 -19.90 12.03
CA GLN A 18 -9.02 -19.71 12.00
C GLN A 18 -8.40 -19.81 10.59
N LEU A 19 -9.07 -20.48 9.65
CA LEU A 19 -8.58 -20.63 8.26
C LEU A 19 -8.60 -19.33 7.44
N ASN A 20 -9.26 -18.26 7.90
CA ASN A 20 -9.30 -16.97 7.21
C ASN A 20 -8.17 -16.00 7.60
N ALA A 21 -7.26 -16.38 8.51
CA ALA A 21 -6.28 -15.46 9.09
C ALA A 21 -4.91 -15.42 8.39
N ILE A 22 -4.71 -16.13 7.26
CA ILE A 22 -3.38 -16.31 6.63
C ILE A 22 -3.24 -15.51 5.33
N ALA A 23 -3.63 -14.23 5.30
CA ALA A 23 -3.50 -13.41 4.09
C ALA A 23 -2.60 -12.16 4.22
N ALA A 24 -1.97 -11.91 5.37
CA ALA A 24 -1.24 -10.65 5.60
C ALA A 24 0.22 -10.81 6.06
N PHE A 25 0.81 -12.01 5.97
CA PHE A 25 2.22 -12.18 6.30
C PHE A 25 3.11 -11.55 5.22
N GLY A 26 3.90 -10.55 5.62
CA GLY A 26 4.81 -9.81 4.72
C GLY A 26 4.18 -8.61 4.02
N GLN A 27 2.90 -8.31 4.28
CA GLN A 27 2.24 -7.15 3.70
C GLN A 27 2.35 -5.95 4.64
N THR A 28 2.91 -4.85 4.12
CA THR A 28 3.10 -3.57 4.79
C THR A 28 2.22 -2.52 4.11
N VAL A 29 1.73 -1.58 4.90
CA VAL A 29 1.00 -0.42 4.39
C VAL A 29 1.98 0.71 4.10
N VAL A 30 1.93 1.26 2.88
CA VAL A 30 2.63 2.49 2.52
C VAL A 30 1.61 3.60 2.47
N LYS A 31 1.90 4.70 3.14
CA LYS A 31 1.06 5.90 3.17
C LYS A 31 1.90 7.09 2.76
N GLY A 32 1.28 8.03 2.07
CA GLY A 32 1.91 9.31 1.88
C GLY A 32 1.06 10.32 1.13
N SER A 33 1.69 11.42 0.74
CA SER A 33 1.04 12.45 -0.05
C SER A 33 1.83 12.83 -1.31
N VAL A 34 1.13 13.35 -2.31
CA VAL A 34 1.72 13.98 -3.49
C VAL A 34 1.26 15.42 -3.55
N LYS A 35 2.23 16.33 -3.47
CA LYS A 35 2.02 17.78 -3.48
C LYS A 35 2.96 18.43 -4.49
N ASP A 36 2.58 19.58 -5.00
CA ASP A 36 3.50 20.40 -5.79
C ASP A 36 4.51 21.15 -4.91
N ASN A 37 5.42 21.88 -5.54
CA ASN A 37 6.48 22.64 -4.85
C ASN A 37 5.95 23.81 -3.98
N THR A 38 4.66 24.14 -4.07
CA THR A 38 4.00 25.12 -3.19
C THR A 38 3.30 24.46 -2.01
N GLY A 39 3.29 23.11 -1.95
CA GLY A 39 2.58 22.33 -0.96
C GLY A 39 1.12 22.06 -1.31
N LYS A 40 0.66 22.44 -2.51
CA LYS A 40 -0.72 22.18 -2.95
C LYS A 40 -0.88 20.69 -3.26
N PRO A 41 -1.94 20.03 -2.75
CA PRO A 41 -2.18 18.62 -3.03
C PRO A 41 -2.52 18.37 -4.49
N ILE A 42 -2.09 17.21 -5.00
CA ILE A 42 -2.36 16.76 -6.37
C ILE A 42 -3.19 15.48 -6.31
N SER A 43 -4.43 15.58 -6.78
CA SER A 43 -5.37 14.44 -6.85
C SER A 43 -5.20 13.63 -8.14
N GLY A 44 -5.51 12.33 -8.08
CA GLY A 44 -5.52 11.43 -9.23
C GLY A 44 -4.13 11.02 -9.72
N VAL A 45 -3.07 11.27 -8.94
CA VAL A 45 -1.72 10.78 -9.24
C VAL A 45 -1.69 9.28 -9.00
N VAL A 46 -1.27 8.51 -10.00
CA VAL A 46 -1.10 7.06 -9.83
C VAL A 46 0.17 6.81 -9.01
N VAL A 47 0.03 6.03 -7.94
CA VAL A 47 1.11 5.54 -7.08
C VAL A 47 1.22 4.03 -7.23
N THR A 48 2.43 3.52 -7.43
CA THR A 48 2.65 2.10 -7.73
C THR A 48 3.99 1.58 -7.21
N ASP A 49 4.04 0.28 -6.96
CA ASP A 49 5.24 -0.50 -6.67
C ASP A 49 5.67 -1.39 -7.86
N GLY A 50 5.04 -1.20 -9.02
CA GLY A 50 5.21 -2.00 -10.24
C GLY A 50 4.22 -3.16 -10.40
N ALA A 51 3.54 -3.59 -9.34
CA ALA A 51 2.55 -4.67 -9.38
C ALA A 51 1.15 -4.23 -8.91
N HIS A 52 1.11 -3.32 -7.94
CA HIS A 52 -0.09 -2.75 -7.36
C HIS A 52 -0.18 -1.26 -7.70
N PHE A 53 -1.41 -0.77 -7.79
CA PHE A 53 -1.69 0.60 -8.19
C PHE A 53 -2.79 1.18 -7.31
N ASN A 54 -2.62 2.43 -6.91
CA ASN A 54 -3.67 3.24 -6.32
C ASN A 54 -3.53 4.69 -6.82
N THR A 55 -4.49 5.55 -6.50
CA THR A 55 -4.48 6.96 -6.88
C THR A 55 -4.59 7.86 -5.67
N THR A 56 -3.99 9.04 -5.72
CA THR A 56 -4.14 10.04 -4.66
C THR A 56 -5.57 10.59 -4.58
N ASP A 57 -6.04 10.84 -3.36
CA ASP A 57 -7.36 11.45 -3.08
C ASP A 57 -7.37 12.98 -3.34
N ALA A 58 -8.44 13.67 -2.94
CA ALA A 58 -8.59 15.12 -3.17
C ALA A 58 -7.55 15.95 -2.39
N GLU A 59 -7.12 15.43 -1.23
CA GLU A 59 -6.08 15.98 -0.37
C GLU A 59 -4.68 15.49 -0.77
N GLY A 60 -4.55 14.76 -1.87
CA GLY A 60 -3.28 14.27 -2.42
C GLY A 60 -2.73 13.06 -1.67
N ASN A 61 -3.47 12.44 -0.76
CA ASN A 61 -3.00 11.31 0.03
C ASN A 61 -3.22 9.98 -0.70
N TYR A 62 -2.37 9.00 -0.43
CA TYR A 62 -2.52 7.63 -0.92
C TYR A 62 -2.26 6.61 0.18
N VAL A 63 -2.82 5.41 -0.03
CA VAL A 63 -2.52 4.21 0.75
C VAL A 63 -2.28 3.05 -0.21
N LEU A 64 -1.15 2.37 -0.10
CA LEU A 64 -0.79 1.23 -0.95
C LEU A 64 -0.35 0.06 -0.07
N ASN A 65 -1.02 -1.09 -0.20
CA ASN A 65 -0.60 -2.31 0.47
C ASN A 65 0.40 -3.05 -0.42
N THR A 66 1.59 -3.36 0.10
CA THR A 66 2.68 -3.97 -0.66
C THR A 66 3.49 -4.95 0.19
N ASP A 67 4.41 -5.69 -0.42
CA ASP A 67 5.45 -6.48 0.26
C ASP A 67 6.80 -5.84 -0.06
N PRO A 68 7.38 -5.05 0.86
CA PRO A 68 8.65 -4.34 0.62
C PRO A 68 9.84 -5.26 0.33
N THR A 69 9.75 -6.56 0.65
CA THR A 69 10.80 -7.53 0.29
C THR A 69 10.76 -7.87 -1.20
N ARG A 70 9.57 -7.88 -1.79
CA ARG A 70 9.34 -8.17 -3.21
C ARG A 70 9.34 -6.92 -4.08
N TYR A 71 8.75 -5.84 -3.57
CA TYR A 71 8.60 -4.55 -4.24
C TYR A 71 9.26 -3.47 -3.38
N PRO A 72 10.58 -3.26 -3.51
CA PRO A 72 11.36 -2.47 -2.57
C PRO A 72 11.18 -0.96 -2.70
N MET A 73 10.35 -0.50 -3.63
CA MET A 73 10.13 0.92 -3.88
C MET A 73 8.70 1.20 -4.31
N VAL A 74 8.23 2.40 -4.01
CA VAL A 74 7.04 3.02 -4.62
C VAL A 74 7.45 4.21 -5.45
N TYR A 75 6.69 4.49 -6.49
CA TYR A 75 6.88 5.64 -7.37
C TYR A 75 5.57 6.12 -7.96
N ILE A 76 5.60 7.33 -8.51
CA ILE A 76 4.42 8.01 -9.04
C ILE A 76 4.47 8.17 -10.55
N SER A 77 3.29 8.20 -11.18
CA SER A 77 3.14 8.74 -12.54
C SER A 77 3.33 10.26 -12.56
N THR A 78 3.69 10.83 -13.71
CA THR A 78 3.70 12.28 -13.94
C THR A 78 2.40 12.71 -14.63
N PRO A 79 1.49 13.45 -13.97
CA PRO A 79 0.31 13.98 -14.65
C PRO A 79 0.71 15.01 -15.71
N ALA A 80 -0.06 15.10 -16.80
CA ALA A 80 0.29 15.93 -17.96
C ALA A 80 0.50 17.43 -17.67
N ALA A 81 -0.09 17.94 -16.59
CA ALA A 81 0.03 19.34 -16.16
C ALA A 81 1.24 19.62 -15.26
N TYR A 82 2.04 18.61 -14.95
CA TYR A 82 3.16 18.70 -14.02
C TYR A 82 4.45 18.19 -14.66
N GLU A 83 5.57 18.72 -14.20
CA GLU A 83 6.90 18.25 -14.55
C GLU A 83 7.57 17.70 -13.29
N LEU A 84 8.24 16.55 -13.42
CA LEU A 84 9.02 16.02 -12.31
C LEU A 84 10.30 16.84 -12.14
N PRO A 85 10.76 17.03 -10.88
CA PRO A 85 12.13 17.48 -10.63
C PRO A 85 13.10 16.56 -11.35
N SER A 86 14.16 17.12 -11.92
CA SER A 86 15.22 16.33 -12.54
C SER A 86 16.60 16.86 -12.17
N LYS A 87 17.55 15.93 -12.10
CA LYS A 87 18.97 16.18 -11.92
C LYS A 87 19.71 15.52 -13.06
N GLU A 88 20.46 16.32 -13.83
CA GLU A 88 21.22 15.83 -15.00
C GLU A 88 20.34 15.12 -16.04
N GLY A 89 19.08 15.55 -16.21
CA GLY A 89 18.13 14.98 -17.17
C GLY A 89 17.48 13.67 -16.72
N VAL A 90 17.78 13.21 -15.51
CA VAL A 90 17.11 12.07 -14.86
C VAL A 90 16.15 12.64 -13.83
N ALA A 91 14.91 12.17 -13.80
CA ALA A 91 13.98 12.60 -12.77
C ALA A 91 14.55 12.28 -11.36
N ASP A 92 14.19 13.06 -10.35
CA ASP A 92 14.72 12.96 -8.99
C ASP A 92 13.60 13.12 -7.95
N GLY A 93 13.71 12.42 -6.82
CA GLY A 93 12.77 12.55 -5.69
C GLY A 93 11.38 11.90 -5.87
N PHE A 94 11.19 11.06 -6.89
CA PHE A 94 9.88 10.43 -7.20
C PHE A 94 9.87 8.90 -7.01
N TYR A 95 11.01 8.31 -6.67
CA TYR A 95 11.13 6.93 -6.18
C TYR A 95 11.39 6.96 -4.68
N GLN A 96 10.64 6.18 -3.93
CA GLN A 96 10.81 6.05 -2.50
C GLN A 96 11.05 4.59 -2.13
N TYR A 97 12.24 4.30 -1.61
CA TYR A 97 12.57 2.97 -1.11
C TYR A 97 11.84 2.70 0.21
N LEU A 98 11.31 1.48 0.31
CA LEU A 98 10.56 1.00 1.46
C LEU A 98 11.46 0.23 2.43
N ASP A 99 11.16 0.33 3.71
CA ASP A 99 11.78 -0.47 4.75
C ASP A 99 10.96 -1.76 4.98
N ALA A 100 11.56 -2.91 4.69
CA ALA A 100 10.96 -4.23 4.88
C ALA A 100 10.86 -4.67 6.34
N GLY A 101 11.59 -4.00 7.26
CA GLY A 101 11.46 -4.20 8.69
C GLY A 101 10.25 -3.50 9.30
N LYS A 102 9.56 -2.63 8.54
CA LYS A 102 8.42 -1.85 9.05
C LYS A 102 7.08 -2.42 8.60
N SER A 103 6.12 -2.41 9.53
CA SER A 103 4.71 -2.69 9.23
C SER A 103 4.01 -1.54 8.53
N GLU A 104 4.57 -0.33 8.59
CA GLU A 104 4.09 0.87 7.90
C GLU A 104 5.25 1.74 7.42
N ASN A 105 5.16 2.22 6.17
CA ASN A 105 6.06 3.24 5.62
C ASN A 105 5.25 4.52 5.35
N GLN A 106 5.68 5.66 5.91
CA GLN A 106 5.00 6.95 5.78
C GLN A 106 5.94 7.97 5.12
N TYR A 107 5.46 8.69 4.11
CA TYR A 107 6.21 9.73 3.39
C TYR A 107 5.31 10.93 3.09
N ASP A 108 5.85 12.14 3.14
CA ASP A 108 5.09 13.38 2.90
C ASP A 108 5.44 14.03 1.57
#